data_AF-A0A6I2GL83-F1
#
_entry.id   AF-A0A6I2GL83-F1
#
_cell.length_a   1.000
_cell.length_b   1.000
_cell.length_c   1.000
_cell.angle_alpha   90.00
_cell.angle_beta   90.00
_cell.angle_gamma   90.00
#
_symmetry.space_group_name_H-M   'P 1'
#
loop_
_entity.id
_entity.type
_entity.pdbx_description
1 polymer ?
#
loop_
_entity_poly.entity_id
_entity_poly.type
_entity_poly.pdbx_seq_one_letter_code
_entity_poly.pdbx_strand_id
1 'polypeptide(L)'
;MPGRQRRDGGSNGPAGNSGPNAGGNDRDGGRGRGRGGQRDQQQAEKSNQLERVVAINRVSKVVKGGRRFSFTALVIVGDGNGLVGVGYGKAKEVPAAIQKGVEEARKSFFRVPMIGSTITHPVQGEAAAGVVMLRPASPGTGVIAGGAARAVLECAGIHDILAKSLGSDNAINVVHATVAALKMLQRPEEVAARRGLPIEDVAPAGMLRARAGQGV
;
A
#
# COMPACT_ATOMS: atom_id res chain seq x y z
N MET A 1 -1.05 -63.87 -17.92
CA MET A 1 -1.33 -64.87 -16.86
C MET A 1 -1.38 -64.15 -15.51
N PRO A 2 -2.50 -64.20 -14.75
CA PRO A 2 -2.55 -63.68 -13.39
C PRO A 2 -2.25 -64.77 -12.35
N GLY A 3 -1.40 -64.45 -11.35
CA GLY A 3 -1.00 -65.34 -10.25
C GLY A 3 -1.99 -65.36 -9.07
N ARG A 4 -2.05 -66.48 -8.35
CA ARG A 4 -3.09 -66.83 -7.34
C ARG A 4 -2.99 -66.13 -5.99
N GLN A 5 -4.14 -66.16 -5.28
CA GLN A 5 -4.40 -65.66 -3.93
C GLN A 5 -3.97 -66.61 -2.78
N ARG A 6 -3.85 -66.00 -1.58
CA ARG A 6 -4.14 -66.52 -0.22
C ARG A 6 -4.58 -65.30 0.65
N ARG A 7 -5.46 -65.28 1.68
CA ARG A 7 -6.09 -66.27 2.61
C ARG A 7 -5.11 -67.01 3.52
N ASP A 8 -5.33 -67.29 4.80
CA ASP A 8 -6.42 -67.10 5.78
C ASP A 8 -5.78 -66.48 7.06
N GLY A 9 -6.45 -66.04 8.14
CA GLY A 9 -7.87 -65.94 8.50
C GLY A 9 -8.07 -66.13 10.03
N GLY A 10 -8.89 -65.28 10.68
CA GLY A 10 -9.36 -65.44 12.08
C GLY A 10 -8.33 -65.15 13.21
N SER A 11 -8.73 -64.90 14.47
CA SER A 11 -10.08 -64.64 15.04
C SER A 11 -10.03 -64.17 16.51
N ASN A 12 -10.97 -63.30 16.90
CA ASN A 12 -11.65 -63.11 18.19
C ASN A 12 -10.92 -63.16 19.56
N GLY A 13 -11.26 -62.19 20.45
CA GLY A 13 -11.24 -62.37 21.91
C GLY A 13 -11.20 -61.08 22.75
N PRO A 14 -12.29 -60.68 23.45
CA PRO A 14 -12.32 -59.49 24.31
C PRO A 14 -12.37 -59.79 25.84
N ALA A 15 -11.61 -59.04 26.63
CA ALA A 15 -11.69 -58.85 28.10
C ALA A 15 -10.77 -57.66 28.49
N GLY A 16 -10.87 -56.95 29.61
CA GLY A 16 -11.79 -57.00 30.75
C GLY A 16 -11.57 -55.79 31.69
N ASN A 17 -12.37 -55.66 32.76
CA ASN A 17 -12.51 -54.49 33.65
C ASN A 17 -11.37 -54.28 34.69
N SER A 18 -11.39 -53.10 35.38
CA SER A 18 -10.69 -52.65 36.62
C SER A 18 -9.61 -51.58 36.35
N GLY A 19 -9.51 -50.42 37.04
CA GLY A 19 -10.15 -49.83 38.23
C GLY A 19 -9.49 -48.44 38.49
N PRO A 20 -9.96 -47.61 39.44
CA PRO A 20 -9.50 -46.21 39.55
C PRO A 20 -8.21 -46.08 40.38
N ASN A 21 -7.37 -45.07 40.06
CA ASN A 21 -6.32 -44.61 40.97
C ASN A 21 -6.36 -43.08 41.11
N ALA A 22 -6.34 -42.61 42.36
CA ALA A 22 -6.33 -41.20 42.71
C ALA A 22 -5.00 -40.84 43.39
N GLY A 23 -4.47 -39.67 43.05
CA GLY A 23 -3.17 -39.16 43.50
C GLY A 23 -2.63 -38.22 42.43
N GLY A 24 -2.64 -36.90 42.59
CA GLY A 24 -2.59 -36.14 43.83
C GLY A 24 -1.17 -35.60 44.00
N ASN A 25 -0.87 -34.52 43.29
CA ASN A 25 0.37 -33.76 43.49
C ASN A 25 0.17 -32.31 43.00
N ASP A 26 -0.49 -31.52 43.83
CA ASP A 26 -0.35 -30.07 43.78
C ASP A 26 1.09 -29.68 44.11
N ARG A 27 1.77 -28.96 43.22
CA ARG A 27 2.57 -27.75 43.55
C ARG A 27 3.22 -27.10 42.32
N ASP A 28 3.27 -25.77 42.43
CA ASP A 28 4.24 -24.84 41.82
C ASP A 28 4.06 -24.31 40.38
N GLY A 29 3.42 -23.14 40.29
CA GLY A 29 4.27 -21.94 40.25
C GLY A 29 4.64 -21.30 38.90
N GLY A 30 4.12 -21.76 37.76
CA GLY A 30 4.50 -21.20 36.44
C GLY A 30 3.62 -20.04 35.92
N ARG A 31 4.05 -18.78 36.07
CA ARG A 31 3.32 -17.58 35.59
C ARG A 31 3.22 -17.45 34.05
N GLY A 32 2.26 -18.14 33.43
CA GLY A 32 1.91 -18.00 32.00
C GLY A 32 1.06 -16.76 31.65
N ARG A 33 1.44 -15.56 32.10
CA ARG A 33 0.69 -14.32 31.78
C ARG A 33 0.84 -13.92 30.29
N GLY A 34 -0.26 -14.03 29.56
CA GLY A 34 -0.66 -13.08 28.50
C GLY A 34 0.22 -12.95 27.25
N ARG A 35 -0.14 -13.68 26.18
CA ARG A 35 0.24 -13.30 24.81
C ARG A 35 -0.80 -13.67 23.73
N GLY A 36 -2.09 -13.56 24.06
CA GLY A 36 -3.20 -13.85 23.14
C GLY A 36 -3.91 -12.63 22.54
N GLY A 37 -3.96 -11.49 23.23
CA GLY A 37 -4.92 -10.41 22.92
C GLY A 37 -4.45 -9.23 22.06
N GLN A 38 -3.23 -9.26 21.51
CA GLN A 38 -2.61 -8.09 20.85
C GLN A 38 -2.59 -8.13 19.31
N ARG A 39 -3.19 -9.13 18.67
CA ARG A 39 -3.30 -9.19 17.19
C ARG A 39 -4.62 -8.62 16.64
N ASP A 40 -5.72 -8.74 17.38
CA ASP A 40 -7.03 -8.24 16.91
C ASP A 40 -7.19 -6.72 17.04
N GLN A 41 -6.46 -6.06 17.94
CA GLN A 41 -6.52 -4.59 18.08
C GLN A 41 -5.98 -3.83 16.85
N GLN A 42 -5.16 -4.46 16.01
CA GLN A 42 -4.69 -3.86 14.75
C GLN A 42 -5.74 -3.92 13.62
N GLN A 43 -6.87 -4.59 13.82
CA GLN A 43 -7.91 -4.76 12.79
C GLN A 43 -9.02 -3.69 12.86
N ALA A 44 -9.08 -2.92 13.95
CA ALA A 44 -10.15 -1.97 14.25
C ALA A 44 -9.84 -0.49 13.92
N GLU A 45 -8.56 -0.12 13.82
CA GLU A 45 -8.10 1.17 13.27
C GLU A 45 -8.28 1.17 11.73
N LYS A 46 -9.55 1.10 11.28
CA LYS A 46 -9.95 1.50 9.92
C LYS A 46 -9.81 3.02 9.78
N SER A 47 -8.55 3.46 9.82
CA SER A 47 -8.17 4.78 9.32
C SER A 47 -8.81 4.98 7.94
N ASN A 48 -9.33 6.17 7.71
CA ASN A 48 -10.22 6.49 6.59
C ASN A 48 -9.44 6.56 5.26
N GLN A 49 -8.99 5.38 4.80
CA GLN A 49 -8.08 5.22 3.67
C GLN A 49 -8.85 5.20 2.36
N LEU A 50 -8.49 6.12 1.46
CA LEU A 50 -8.96 6.19 0.09
C LEU A 50 -8.20 5.16 -0.76
N GLU A 51 -8.86 4.06 -1.10
CA GLU A 51 -8.32 3.02 -1.97
C GLU A 51 -8.77 3.28 -3.44
N ARG A 52 -7.81 3.36 -4.37
CA ARG A 52 -8.05 3.56 -5.80
C ARG A 52 -7.36 2.47 -6.62
N VAL A 53 -8.13 1.76 -7.43
CA VAL A 53 -7.60 0.78 -8.40
C VAL A 53 -7.38 1.49 -9.73
N VAL A 54 -6.14 1.53 -10.21
CA VAL A 54 -5.76 2.26 -11.43
C VAL A 54 -5.89 1.39 -12.68
N ALA A 55 -5.40 0.15 -12.58
CA ALA A 55 -5.33 -0.77 -13.70
C ALA A 55 -5.46 -2.22 -13.22
N ILE A 56 -6.23 -3.02 -13.96
CA ILE A 56 -6.38 -4.46 -13.75
C ILE A 56 -6.01 -5.15 -15.07
N ASN A 57 -4.91 -5.90 -15.08
CA ASN A 57 -4.44 -6.62 -16.27
C ASN A 57 -4.62 -8.13 -16.09
N ARG A 58 -5.09 -8.82 -17.13
CA ARG A 58 -5.10 -10.28 -17.20
C ARG A 58 -3.84 -10.77 -17.90
N VAL A 59 -2.88 -11.27 -17.13
CA VAL A 59 -1.62 -11.85 -17.62
C VAL A 59 -1.76 -13.37 -17.82
N SER A 60 -0.92 -13.98 -18.65
CA SER A 60 -0.96 -15.44 -18.90
C SER A 60 0.42 -16.08 -18.98
N LYS A 61 0.53 -17.31 -18.45
CA LYS A 61 1.69 -18.20 -18.63
C LYS A 61 1.28 -19.38 -19.50
N VAL A 62 1.96 -19.59 -20.62
CA VAL A 62 1.76 -20.76 -21.49
C VAL A 62 2.33 -22.01 -20.81
N VAL A 63 1.64 -23.15 -20.95
CA VAL A 63 2.03 -24.48 -20.45
C VAL A 63 1.61 -25.55 -21.47
N LYS A 64 2.12 -26.78 -21.35
CA LYS A 64 1.85 -27.88 -22.31
C LYS A 64 0.37 -28.20 -22.59
N GLY A 65 -0.55 -27.80 -21.70
CA GLY A 65 -1.99 -28.00 -21.83
C GLY A 65 -2.81 -26.71 -21.98
N GLY A 66 -2.20 -25.58 -22.39
CA GLY A 66 -2.91 -24.32 -22.64
C GLY A 66 -2.29 -23.10 -21.94
N ARG A 67 -3.12 -22.18 -21.46
CA ARG A 67 -2.68 -20.93 -20.81
C ARG A 67 -3.23 -20.84 -19.39
N ARG A 68 -2.34 -20.67 -18.41
CA ARG A 68 -2.71 -20.33 -17.02
C ARG A 68 -2.82 -18.81 -16.91
N PHE A 69 -4.03 -18.31 -16.69
CA PHE A 69 -4.28 -16.89 -16.46
C PHE A 69 -3.96 -16.49 -15.02
N SER A 70 -3.70 -15.21 -14.81
CA SER A 70 -3.62 -14.55 -13.50
C SER A 70 -3.99 -13.08 -13.68
N PHE A 71 -4.40 -12.42 -12.61
CA PHE A 71 -4.71 -10.99 -12.62
C PHE A 71 -3.67 -10.22 -11.81
N THR A 72 -3.35 -9.03 -12.29
CA THR A 72 -2.48 -8.06 -11.60
C THR A 72 -3.25 -6.76 -11.42
N ALA A 73 -3.25 -6.20 -10.21
CA ALA A 73 -3.92 -4.96 -9.87
C ALA A 73 -2.89 -3.93 -9.39
N LEU A 74 -2.87 -2.77 -10.04
CA LEU A 74 -2.15 -1.59 -9.53
C LEU A 74 -3.12 -0.80 -8.64
N VAL A 75 -2.79 -0.72 -7.35
CA VAL A 75 -3.63 -0.09 -6.33
C VAL A 75 -2.85 1.03 -5.66
N ILE A 76 -3.54 2.13 -5.42
CA ILE A 76 -3.07 3.28 -4.65
C ILE A 76 -3.92 3.35 -3.39
N VAL A 77 -3.28 3.63 -2.26
CA VAL A 77 -3.94 3.85 -0.97
C VAL A 77 -3.41 5.17 -0.41
N GLY A 78 -4.28 6.01 0.14
CA GLY A 78 -3.85 7.22 0.84
C GLY A 78 -4.87 7.69 1.86
N ASP A 79 -4.47 8.61 2.73
CA ASP A 79 -5.30 9.14 3.82
C ASP A 79 -5.96 10.50 3.51
N GLY A 80 -5.73 11.05 2.31
CA GLY A 80 -6.17 12.39 1.94
C GLY A 80 -5.49 13.53 2.70
N ASN A 81 -4.42 13.25 3.47
CA ASN A 81 -3.69 14.21 4.32
C ASN A 81 -2.17 14.17 4.04
N GLY A 82 -1.80 13.83 2.80
CA GLY A 82 -0.42 13.75 2.34
C GLY A 82 0.28 12.41 2.59
N LEU A 83 -0.40 11.35 3.06
CA LEU A 83 0.18 10.01 3.10
C LEU A 83 -0.32 9.17 1.92
N VAL A 84 0.59 8.62 1.12
CA VAL A 84 0.25 7.77 -0.04
C VAL A 84 1.14 6.54 -0.10
N GLY A 85 0.56 5.41 -0.48
CA GLY A 85 1.24 4.16 -0.79
C GLY A 85 0.79 3.62 -2.14
N VAL A 86 1.67 2.87 -2.81
CA VAL A 86 1.39 2.21 -4.09
C VAL A 86 1.74 0.74 -3.96
N GLY A 87 0.86 -0.14 -4.42
CA GLY A 87 1.03 -1.59 -4.38
C GLY A 87 0.62 -2.27 -5.68
N TYR A 88 1.23 -3.42 -5.94
CA TYR A 88 1.11 -4.19 -7.18
C TYR A 88 0.76 -5.64 -6.87
N GLY A 89 -0.51 -5.88 -6.60
CA GLY A 89 -0.99 -7.21 -6.23
C GLY A 89 -1.12 -8.16 -7.42
N LYS A 90 -0.80 -9.44 -7.20
CA LYS A 90 -1.00 -10.52 -8.19
C LYS A 90 -1.64 -11.76 -7.58
N ALA A 91 -2.69 -12.25 -8.23
CA ALA A 91 -3.43 -13.45 -7.81
C ALA A 91 -4.08 -14.19 -9.00
N LYS A 92 -4.76 -15.31 -8.71
CA LYS A 92 -5.55 -16.05 -9.70
C LYS A 92 -6.90 -15.36 -10.03
N GLU A 93 -7.38 -14.52 -9.12
CA GLU A 93 -8.67 -13.83 -9.17
C GLU A 93 -8.48 -12.34 -8.90
N VAL A 94 -9.40 -11.51 -9.39
CA VAL A 94 -9.31 -10.04 -9.30
C VAL A 94 -9.39 -9.52 -7.84
N PRO A 95 -10.36 -9.95 -6.99
CA PRO A 95 -10.46 -9.42 -5.62
C PRO A 95 -9.20 -9.73 -4.78
N ALA A 96 -8.69 -10.94 -4.89
CA ALA A 96 -7.45 -11.36 -4.24
C ALA A 96 -6.20 -10.64 -4.77
N ALA A 97 -6.22 -10.14 -6.01
CA ALA A 97 -5.14 -9.29 -6.52
C ALA A 97 -5.24 -7.87 -5.94
N ILE A 98 -6.44 -7.31 -5.84
CA ILE A 98 -6.67 -5.97 -5.24
C ILE A 98 -6.28 -5.97 -3.76
N GLN A 99 -6.73 -6.96 -2.98
CA GLN A 99 -6.39 -7.08 -1.55
C GLN A 99 -4.87 -7.11 -1.30
N LYS A 100 -4.13 -7.88 -2.10
CA LYS A 100 -2.65 -7.89 -2.04
C LYS A 100 -2.03 -6.54 -2.40
N GLY A 101 -2.60 -5.84 -3.37
CA GLY A 101 -2.17 -4.48 -3.73
C GLY A 101 -2.38 -3.49 -2.58
N VAL A 102 -3.51 -3.57 -1.88
CA VAL A 102 -3.79 -2.77 -0.67
C VAL A 102 -2.78 -3.09 0.45
N GLU A 103 -2.55 -4.38 0.75
CA GLU A 103 -1.58 -4.80 1.77
C GLU A 103 -0.14 -4.39 1.45
N GLU A 104 0.23 -4.32 0.17
CA GLU A 104 1.54 -3.86 -0.27
C GLU A 104 1.65 -2.33 -0.19
N ALA A 105 0.64 -1.60 -0.68
CA ALA A 105 0.57 -0.14 -0.59
C ALA A 105 0.68 0.35 0.87
N ARG A 106 0.02 -0.35 1.81
CA ARG A 106 0.10 -0.04 3.25
C ARG A 106 1.48 -0.23 3.86
N LYS A 107 2.37 -1.02 3.24
CA LYS A 107 3.78 -1.19 3.67
C LYS A 107 4.70 -0.12 3.07
N SER A 108 4.28 0.50 1.96
CA SER A 108 5.08 1.44 1.16
C SER A 108 4.60 2.89 1.28
N PHE A 109 3.93 3.26 2.38
CA PHE A 109 3.51 4.63 2.64
C PHE A 109 4.69 5.60 2.65
N PHE A 110 4.54 6.73 1.96
CA PHE A 110 5.43 7.87 1.99
C PHE A 110 4.63 9.16 2.20
N ARG A 111 5.26 10.17 2.79
CA ARG A 111 4.63 11.47 3.06
C ARG A 111 4.99 12.48 1.98
N VAL A 112 3.98 13.20 1.50
CA VAL A 112 4.10 14.24 0.48
C VAL A 112 4.28 15.62 1.14
N PRO A 113 5.25 16.45 0.69
CA PRO A 113 5.32 17.86 1.04
C PRO A 113 4.20 18.66 0.36
N MET A 114 3.25 19.17 1.16
CA MET A 114 2.13 20.00 0.71
C MET A 114 2.10 21.33 1.47
N ILE A 115 1.51 22.35 0.85
CA ILE A 115 1.18 23.66 1.44
C ILE A 115 -0.29 23.90 1.11
N GLY A 116 -1.15 23.66 2.10
CA GLY A 116 -2.61 23.71 1.93
C GLY A 116 -3.06 22.68 0.89
N SER A 117 -3.72 23.14 -0.18
CA SER A 117 -4.26 22.29 -1.24
C SER A 117 -3.27 21.88 -2.34
N THR A 118 -2.04 22.39 -2.35
CA THR A 118 -1.08 22.23 -3.47
C THR A 118 0.34 21.83 -3.02
N ILE A 119 1.22 21.55 -4.00
CA ILE A 119 2.62 21.16 -3.80
C ILE A 119 3.55 22.38 -3.63
N THR A 120 4.75 22.18 -3.09
CA THR A 120 5.65 23.32 -2.75
C THR A 120 6.23 24.03 -3.97
N HIS A 121 6.63 23.31 -5.03
CA HIS A 121 7.29 23.86 -6.21
C HIS A 121 7.07 22.96 -7.43
N PRO A 122 7.25 23.46 -8.68
CA PRO A 122 7.20 22.60 -9.87
C PRO A 122 8.34 21.59 -9.86
N VAL A 123 8.03 20.35 -10.24
CA VAL A 123 8.98 19.22 -10.24
C VAL A 123 8.70 18.30 -11.44
N GLN A 124 9.77 17.76 -12.02
CA GLN A 124 9.69 16.73 -13.07
C GLN A 124 10.24 15.43 -12.51
N GLY A 125 9.40 14.41 -12.40
CA GLY A 125 9.80 13.08 -11.95
C GLY A 125 9.89 12.11 -13.10
N GLU A 126 10.91 11.27 -13.06
CA GLU A 126 11.21 10.28 -14.10
C GLU A 126 11.39 8.91 -13.46
N ALA A 127 10.76 7.88 -14.03
CA ALA A 127 10.90 6.50 -13.60
C ALA A 127 10.71 5.55 -14.79
N ALA A 128 11.72 4.74 -15.08
CA ALA A 128 11.81 3.98 -16.32
C ALA A 128 11.57 4.89 -17.55
N ALA A 129 10.56 4.62 -18.37
CA ALA A 129 10.17 5.46 -19.50
C ALA A 129 9.04 6.47 -19.17
N GLY A 130 8.58 6.53 -17.92
CA GLY A 130 7.59 7.50 -17.46
C GLY A 130 8.24 8.82 -17.10
N VAL A 131 7.75 9.92 -17.67
CA VAL A 131 8.15 11.30 -17.33
C VAL A 131 6.88 12.06 -16.98
N VAL A 132 6.81 12.60 -15.76
CA VAL A 132 5.65 13.34 -15.25
C VAL A 132 6.10 14.69 -14.72
N MET A 133 5.58 15.75 -15.32
CA MET A 133 5.70 17.11 -14.79
C MET A 133 4.54 17.39 -13.84
N LEU A 134 4.85 17.80 -12.61
CA LEU A 134 3.92 18.31 -11.61
C LEU A 134 4.19 19.81 -11.41
N ARG A 135 3.14 20.63 -11.46
CA ARG A 135 3.23 22.08 -11.25
C ARG A 135 2.16 22.53 -10.24
N PRO A 136 2.53 23.30 -9.20
CA PRO A 136 1.56 23.84 -8.26
C PRO A 136 0.57 24.77 -8.97
N ALA A 137 -0.64 24.83 -8.43
CA ALA A 137 -1.74 25.62 -8.96
C ALA A 137 -2.29 26.57 -7.89
N SER A 138 -3.03 27.59 -8.32
CA SER A 138 -3.80 28.46 -7.42
C SER A 138 -4.98 27.68 -6.80
N PRO A 139 -5.43 28.04 -5.58
CA PRO A 139 -6.62 27.44 -4.98
C PRO A 139 -7.84 27.49 -5.90
N GLY A 140 -8.61 26.39 -5.97
CA GLY A 140 -9.80 26.26 -6.81
C GLY A 140 -9.53 25.87 -8.28
N THR A 141 -8.33 25.42 -8.62
CA THR A 141 -8.00 24.87 -9.94
C THR A 141 -8.47 23.42 -10.11
N GLY A 142 -8.49 22.64 -9.02
CA GLY A 142 -8.78 21.20 -9.09
C GLY A 142 -7.59 20.34 -9.56
N VAL A 143 -7.82 19.02 -9.61
CA VAL A 143 -6.80 18.01 -10.00
C VAL A 143 -6.81 17.77 -11.51
N ILE A 144 -6.02 18.58 -12.22
CA ILE A 144 -5.85 18.47 -13.68
C ILE A 144 -4.70 17.51 -13.97
N ALA A 145 -5.03 16.22 -14.08
CA ALA A 145 -4.08 15.13 -14.27
C ALA A 145 -4.66 14.01 -15.16
N GLY A 146 -3.80 13.25 -15.83
CA GLY A 146 -4.19 11.98 -16.48
C GLY A 146 -4.53 10.91 -15.43
N GLY A 147 -5.40 9.95 -15.76
CA GLY A 147 -6.04 9.04 -14.79
C GLY A 147 -5.10 8.36 -13.78
N ALA A 148 -3.94 7.88 -14.23
CA ALA A 148 -2.93 7.27 -13.36
C ALA A 148 -2.35 8.24 -12.32
N ALA A 149 -1.96 9.45 -12.75
CA ALA A 149 -1.44 10.49 -11.85
C ALA A 149 -2.57 11.08 -10.98
N ARG A 150 -3.78 11.28 -11.54
CA ARG A 150 -4.95 11.75 -10.80
C ARG A 150 -5.24 10.89 -9.58
N ALA A 151 -5.26 9.57 -9.75
CA ALA A 151 -5.50 8.65 -8.64
C ALA A 151 -4.43 8.76 -7.52
N VAL A 152 -3.16 9.02 -7.86
CA VAL A 152 -2.10 9.28 -6.86
C VAL A 152 -2.37 10.58 -6.11
N LEU A 153 -2.68 11.65 -6.84
CA LEU A 153 -2.83 13.01 -6.31
C LEU A 153 -4.11 13.17 -5.48
N GLU A 154 -5.22 12.54 -5.87
CA GLU A 154 -6.45 12.46 -5.07
C GLU A 154 -6.23 11.71 -3.77
N CYS A 155 -5.58 10.53 -3.80
CA CYS A 155 -5.24 9.79 -2.58
C CYS A 155 -4.29 10.56 -1.67
N ALA A 156 -3.45 11.45 -2.22
CA ALA A 156 -2.59 12.35 -1.45
C ALA A 156 -3.36 13.47 -0.74
N GLY A 157 -4.60 13.77 -1.13
CA GLY A 157 -5.32 14.96 -0.67
C GLY A 157 -4.89 16.26 -1.36
N ILE A 158 -4.16 16.18 -2.48
CA ILE A 158 -3.84 17.36 -3.28
C ILE A 158 -5.10 17.73 -4.06
N HIS A 159 -5.68 18.89 -3.77
CA HIS A 159 -6.87 19.37 -4.46
C HIS A 159 -6.55 20.24 -5.68
N ASP A 160 -5.44 20.98 -5.66
CA ASP A 160 -5.09 21.96 -6.70
C ASP A 160 -3.72 21.66 -7.31
N ILE A 161 -3.69 21.10 -8.53
CA ILE A 161 -2.44 20.77 -9.21
C ILE A 161 -2.60 20.61 -10.72
N LEU A 162 -1.58 21.05 -11.48
CA LEU A 162 -1.43 20.74 -12.90
C LEU A 162 -0.41 19.61 -13.06
N ALA A 163 -0.80 18.50 -13.68
CA ALA A 163 0.06 17.35 -13.92
C ALA A 163 -0.04 16.85 -15.36
N LYS A 164 1.10 16.62 -16.01
CA LYS A 164 1.18 16.13 -17.38
C LYS A 164 2.20 14.98 -17.49
N SER A 165 1.77 13.84 -18.01
CA SER A 165 2.70 12.82 -18.53
C SER A 165 3.24 13.30 -19.88
N LEU A 166 4.55 13.25 -20.02
CA LEU A 166 5.32 13.65 -21.21
C LEU A 166 6.04 12.46 -21.87
N GLY A 167 6.17 11.34 -21.16
CA GLY A 167 6.80 10.11 -21.63
C GLY A 167 5.77 9.00 -21.87
N SER A 168 6.04 7.82 -21.30
CA SER A 168 5.16 6.64 -21.39
C SER A 168 3.73 6.91 -20.90
N ASP A 169 2.77 6.31 -21.59
CA ASP A 169 1.34 6.25 -21.29
C ASP A 169 0.96 5.09 -20.34
N ASN A 170 1.83 4.09 -20.20
CA ASN A 170 1.63 2.94 -19.32
C ASN A 170 1.42 3.38 -17.85
N ALA A 171 0.24 3.06 -17.30
CA ALA A 171 -0.17 3.44 -15.96
C ALA A 171 0.86 3.10 -14.86
N ILE A 172 1.56 1.96 -14.95
CA ILE A 172 2.57 1.57 -13.94
C ILE A 172 3.75 2.57 -13.96
N ASN A 173 4.26 2.90 -15.15
CA ASN A 173 5.37 3.84 -15.31
C ASN A 173 4.94 5.26 -14.89
N VAL A 174 3.73 5.69 -15.26
CA VAL A 174 3.19 7.01 -14.87
C VAL A 174 3.01 7.12 -13.36
N VAL A 175 2.50 6.08 -12.68
CA VAL A 175 2.39 6.09 -11.21
C VAL A 175 3.77 6.14 -10.57
N HIS A 176 4.74 5.32 -11.01
CA HIS A 176 6.10 5.35 -10.46
C HIS A 176 6.81 6.69 -10.70
N ALA A 177 6.64 7.31 -11.87
CA ALA A 177 7.19 8.64 -12.18
C ALA A 177 6.53 9.74 -11.34
N THR A 178 5.21 9.63 -11.10
CA THR A 178 4.49 10.53 -10.18
C THR A 178 5.00 10.39 -8.74
N VAL A 179 5.21 9.16 -8.26
CA VAL A 179 5.81 8.91 -6.93
C VAL A 179 7.24 9.44 -6.84
N ALA A 180 8.03 9.29 -7.90
CA ALA A 180 9.38 9.87 -7.98
C ALA A 180 9.33 11.40 -7.90
N ALA A 181 8.43 12.05 -8.65
CA ALA A 181 8.21 13.50 -8.60
C ALA A 181 7.85 13.97 -7.18
N LEU A 182 6.90 13.29 -6.52
CA LEU A 182 6.46 13.63 -5.17
C LEU A 182 7.56 13.42 -4.11
N LYS A 183 8.47 12.46 -4.31
CA LYS A 183 9.64 12.24 -3.44
C LYS A 183 10.78 13.24 -3.65
N MET A 184 10.83 13.91 -4.80
CA MET A 184 11.78 15.00 -5.05
C MET A 184 11.33 16.34 -4.44
N LEU A 185 10.06 16.47 -4.07
CA LEU A 185 9.57 17.64 -3.34
C LEU A 185 10.31 17.80 -2.01
N GLN A 186 10.50 19.06 -1.60
CA GLN A 186 11.18 19.46 -0.37
C GLN A 186 10.31 20.51 0.31
N ARG A 187 10.29 20.51 1.65
CA ARG A 187 9.63 21.56 2.43
C ARG A 187 10.51 22.81 2.50
N PRO A 188 9.93 24.03 2.53
CA PRO A 188 10.72 25.25 2.71
C PRO A 188 11.54 25.22 4.01
N GLU A 189 10.99 24.62 5.07
CA GLU A 189 11.66 24.39 6.36
C GLU A 189 12.92 23.52 6.23
N GLU A 190 12.84 22.40 5.49
CA GLU A 190 13.97 21.48 5.26
C GLU A 190 15.07 22.16 4.43
N VAL A 191 14.69 22.98 3.44
CA VAL A 191 15.64 23.74 2.63
C VAL A 191 16.32 24.84 3.45
N ALA A 192 15.58 25.52 4.32
CA ALA A 192 16.11 26.55 5.22
C ALA A 192 17.09 25.94 6.25
N ALA A 193 16.69 24.86 6.91
CA ALA A 193 17.54 24.11 7.84
C ALA A 193 18.82 23.60 7.18
N ARG A 194 18.74 23.05 5.96
CA ARG A 194 19.91 22.58 5.19
C ARG A 194 20.86 23.72 4.78
N ARG A 195 20.36 24.96 4.67
CA ARG A 195 21.16 26.14 4.31
C ARG A 195 21.63 26.97 5.52
N GLY A 196 21.10 26.70 6.72
CA GLY A 196 21.39 27.49 7.92
C GLY A 196 20.84 28.93 7.88
N LEU A 197 19.82 29.18 7.04
CA LEU A 197 19.21 30.50 6.84
C LEU A 197 17.80 30.55 7.44
N PRO A 198 17.29 31.74 7.85
CA PRO A 198 15.89 31.88 8.24
C PRO A 198 14.96 31.59 7.06
N ILE A 199 13.73 31.16 7.34
CA ILE A 199 12.76 30.77 6.30
C ILE A 199 12.37 31.95 5.38
N GLU A 200 12.49 33.18 5.88
CA GLU A 200 12.17 34.43 5.18
C GLU A 200 13.11 34.69 3.99
N ASP A 201 14.40 34.34 4.12
CA ASP A 201 15.40 34.46 3.04
C ASP A 201 15.28 33.34 1.99
N VAL A 202 14.53 32.27 2.31
CA VAL A 202 14.51 31.02 1.54
C VAL A 202 13.18 30.82 0.79
N ALA A 203 12.06 31.26 1.35
CA ALA A 203 10.73 31.08 0.79
C ALA A 203 10.12 32.42 0.32
N PRO A 204 9.54 32.50 -0.90
CA PRO A 204 8.96 33.73 -1.39
C PRO A 204 7.71 34.13 -0.61
N ALA A 205 7.45 35.43 -0.48
CA ALA A 205 6.35 35.98 0.32
C ALA A 205 4.96 35.37 0.02
N GLY A 206 4.68 35.00 -1.24
CA GLY A 206 3.44 34.31 -1.60
C GLY A 206 3.29 32.92 -0.96
N MET A 207 4.39 32.17 -0.86
CA MET A 207 4.43 30.85 -0.20
C MET A 207 4.31 30.99 1.33
N LEU A 208 4.97 32.01 1.91
CA LEU A 208 4.86 32.33 3.34
C LEU A 208 3.42 32.70 3.72
N ARG A 209 2.73 33.50 2.90
CA ARG A 209 1.30 33.82 3.08
C ARG A 209 0.41 32.58 2.96
N ALA A 210 0.65 31.72 1.96
CA ALA A 210 -0.10 30.48 1.80
C ALA A 210 0.08 29.52 3.00
N ARG A 211 1.28 29.50 3.61
CA ARG A 211 1.57 28.77 4.85
C ARG A 211 0.92 29.41 6.08
N ALA A 212 0.95 30.74 6.22
CA ALA A 212 0.29 31.45 7.31
C ALA A 212 -1.24 31.29 7.30
N GLY A 213 -1.85 31.20 6.11
CA GLY A 213 -3.27 30.90 5.93
C GLY A 213 -3.69 29.46 6.31
N GLN A 214 -2.77 28.59 6.72
CA GLN A 214 -3.06 27.27 7.30
C GLN A 214 -3.11 27.28 8.83
N GLY A 215 -3.05 28.47 9.46
CA GLY A 215 -3.07 28.64 10.91
C GLY A 215 -4.46 28.84 11.51
N VAL A 216 -5.34 27.84 11.43
CA VAL A 216 -6.41 27.51 12.40
C VAL A 216 -6.59 25.99 12.42
#